data_AF-A0A954EGS8-F1
#
_entry.id   AF-A0A954EGS8-F1
#
_cell.length_a   1.000
_cell.length_b   1.000
_cell.length_c   1.000
_cell.angle_alpha   90.00
_cell.angle_beta   90.00
_cell.angle_gamma   90.00
#
_symmetry.space_group_name_H-M   'P 1'
#
loop_
_entity.id
_entity.type
_entity.pdbx_description
1 polymer ?
#
loop_
_entity_poly.entity_id
_entity_poly.type
_entity_poly.pdbx_seq_one_letter_code
_entity_poly.pdbx_strand_id
1 'polypeptide(L)'
;MPLYEVEGLNKDTGRKRKPVTIRAKNETAARAAARRKHLIKPEHVRLITIRHYETQVAGGSHKNDDGTSRQEIISACSSGEFLWMEHEQGNKYDKHATRIIRANGQQLGYVPAHIAEEIYEAFYKDDGCKQIVVAAEKVPYGSEDSRCHLNILILVALSTTPDSDIEAYLTNLADQVPIGICDNLKPYQSVMPPIVKKQAPIKKYEEQAPTQGCLFTLLCLMCCVALLSFKLFSETFVY
;
A
#
# COMPACT_ATOMS: atom_id res chain seq x y z
N MET A 1 8.03 -10.08 -11.70
CA MET A 1 8.79 -11.17 -12.38
C MET A 1 9.34 -12.10 -11.31
N PRO A 2 9.26 -13.44 -11.48
CA PRO A 2 9.76 -14.37 -10.48
C PRO A 2 11.26 -14.18 -10.20
N LEU A 3 11.65 -14.55 -8.98
CA LEU A 3 13.02 -14.51 -8.51
C LEU A 3 13.66 -15.90 -8.69
N TYR A 4 14.88 -15.90 -9.20
CA TYR A 4 15.70 -17.09 -9.33
C TYR A 4 16.96 -16.92 -8.50
N GLU A 5 17.34 -17.96 -7.77
CA GLU A 5 18.66 -18.07 -7.19
C GLU A 5 19.58 -18.73 -8.20
N VAL A 6 20.77 -18.13 -8.38
CA VAL A 6 21.79 -18.64 -9.28
C VAL A 6 23.06 -18.91 -8.50
N GLU A 7 23.43 -20.18 -8.43
CA GLU A 7 24.75 -20.60 -8.00
C GLU A 7 25.70 -20.61 -9.19
N GLY A 8 26.94 -20.25 -8.94
CA GLY A 8 27.95 -20.52 -9.95
C GLY A 8 29.38 -20.30 -9.50
N LEU A 9 30.27 -20.63 -10.40
CA LEU A 9 31.71 -20.54 -10.20
C LEU A 9 32.23 -19.22 -10.78
N ASN A 10 33.23 -18.65 -10.12
CA ASN A 10 34.04 -17.58 -10.70
C ASN A 10 34.71 -18.11 -12.00
N LYS A 11 34.58 -17.36 -13.10
CA LYS A 11 35.10 -17.79 -14.41
C LYS A 11 36.62 -17.93 -14.44
N ASP A 12 37.34 -17.11 -13.68
CA ASP A 12 38.81 -17.06 -13.69
C ASP A 12 39.41 -18.07 -12.70
N THR A 13 38.79 -18.22 -11.53
CA THR A 13 39.36 -19.05 -10.44
C THR A 13 38.69 -20.41 -10.26
N GLY A 14 37.53 -20.64 -10.90
CA GLY A 14 36.74 -21.87 -10.73
C GLY A 14 36.13 -22.06 -9.33
N ARG A 15 36.29 -21.10 -8.40
CA ARG A 15 35.77 -21.21 -7.03
C ARG A 15 34.26 -20.90 -6.99
N LYS A 16 33.52 -21.62 -6.14
CA LYS A 16 32.11 -21.32 -5.83
C LYS A 16 31.95 -19.91 -5.30
N ARG A 17 30.95 -19.18 -5.81
CA ARG A 17 30.57 -17.86 -5.30
C ARG A 17 29.28 -17.97 -4.48
N LYS A 18 29.05 -16.94 -3.67
CA LYS A 18 27.75 -16.75 -3.00
C LYS A 18 26.64 -16.74 -4.07
N PRO A 19 25.51 -17.43 -3.84
CA PRO A 19 24.38 -17.40 -4.76
C PRO A 19 23.93 -15.96 -5.02
N VAL A 20 23.47 -15.69 -6.24
CA VAL A 20 22.97 -14.38 -6.66
C VAL A 20 21.52 -14.50 -7.06
N THR A 21 20.69 -13.57 -6.59
CA THR A 21 19.28 -13.51 -6.95
C THR A 21 19.08 -12.70 -8.23
N ILE A 22 18.30 -13.23 -9.17
CA ILE A 22 18.00 -12.62 -10.46
C ILE A 22 16.49 -12.63 -10.71
N ARG A 23 15.92 -11.49 -11.11
CA ARG A 23 14.54 -11.42 -11.63
C ARG A 23 14.53 -11.80 -13.11
N ALA A 24 13.68 -12.76 -13.49
CA ALA A 24 13.54 -13.18 -14.89
C ALA A 24 12.12 -13.66 -15.20
N LYS A 25 11.77 -13.80 -16.49
CA LYS A 25 10.43 -14.30 -16.89
C LYS A 25 10.31 -15.82 -16.70
N ASN A 26 11.40 -16.53 -16.90
CA ASN A 26 11.51 -17.97 -16.82
C ASN A 26 12.98 -18.35 -16.56
N GLU A 27 13.23 -19.64 -16.33
CA GLU A 27 14.56 -20.15 -16.02
C GLU A 27 15.57 -19.91 -17.17
N THR A 28 15.14 -20.04 -18.42
CA THR A 28 15.98 -19.76 -19.60
C THR A 28 16.47 -18.31 -19.60
N ALA A 29 15.57 -17.36 -19.32
CA ALA A 29 15.91 -15.95 -19.20
C ALA A 29 16.82 -15.69 -17.99
N ALA A 30 16.60 -16.37 -16.86
CA ALA A 30 17.45 -16.27 -15.68
C ALA A 30 18.88 -16.77 -15.98
N ARG A 31 19.04 -17.93 -16.62
CA ARG A 31 20.34 -18.45 -17.09
C ARG A 31 21.03 -17.48 -18.05
N ALA A 32 20.29 -16.92 -19.00
CA ALA A 32 20.83 -15.95 -19.96
C ALA A 32 21.23 -14.62 -19.29
N ALA A 33 20.49 -14.16 -18.28
CA ALA A 33 20.82 -12.99 -17.49
C ALA A 33 22.06 -13.23 -16.62
N ALA A 34 22.15 -14.40 -15.98
CA ALA A 34 23.30 -14.80 -15.16
C ALA A 34 24.60 -14.78 -15.95
N ARG A 35 24.60 -15.35 -17.16
CA ARG A 35 25.78 -15.37 -18.06
C ARG A 35 26.24 -13.97 -18.48
N ARG A 36 25.30 -13.03 -18.64
CA ARG A 36 25.54 -11.67 -19.14
C ARG A 36 25.98 -10.69 -18.05
N LYS A 37 25.26 -10.67 -16.92
CA LYS A 37 25.45 -9.67 -15.86
C LYS A 37 26.49 -10.07 -14.82
N HIS A 38 26.78 -11.36 -14.70
CA HIS A 38 27.66 -11.85 -13.67
C HIS A 38 28.84 -12.57 -14.34
N LEU A 39 30.06 -12.27 -13.89
CA LEU A 39 31.29 -12.97 -14.25
C LEU A 39 31.33 -14.38 -13.65
N ILE A 40 30.20 -15.08 -13.73
CA ILE A 40 29.92 -16.35 -13.06
C ILE A 40 29.50 -17.34 -14.16
N LYS A 41 30.01 -18.57 -14.08
CA LYS A 41 29.48 -19.70 -14.85
C LYS A 41 28.30 -20.27 -14.06
N PRO A 42 27.04 -20.07 -14.50
CA PRO A 42 25.88 -20.54 -13.75
C PRO A 42 25.84 -22.06 -13.80
N GLU A 43 25.84 -22.71 -12.64
CA GLU A 43 25.73 -24.17 -12.52
C GLU A 43 24.28 -24.54 -12.19
N HIS A 44 23.72 -23.94 -11.15
CA HIS A 44 22.34 -24.16 -10.73
C HIS A 44 21.56 -22.87 -10.81
N VAL A 45 20.42 -22.91 -11.51
CA VAL A 45 19.41 -21.85 -11.50
C VAL A 45 18.16 -22.47 -10.93
N ARG A 46 17.65 -21.93 -9.82
CA ARG A 46 16.48 -22.45 -9.12
C ARG A 46 15.48 -21.33 -8.94
N LEU A 47 14.21 -21.62 -9.18
CA LEU A 47 13.13 -20.70 -8.84
C LEU A 47 13.11 -20.56 -7.31
N ILE A 48 13.07 -19.32 -6.82
CA ILE A 48 12.83 -19.07 -5.40
C ILE A 48 11.32 -19.21 -5.18
N THR A 49 10.93 -20.27 -4.49
CA THR A 49 9.53 -20.62 -4.23
C THR A 49 9.09 -20.25 -2.82
N ILE A 50 10.02 -19.88 -1.94
CA ILE A 50 9.80 -19.49 -0.55
C ILE A 50 10.77 -18.35 -0.22
N ARG A 51 10.31 -17.35 0.52
CA ARG A 51 11.18 -16.31 1.08
C ARG A 51 10.63 -15.78 2.40
N HIS A 52 11.52 -15.37 3.28
CA HIS A 52 11.17 -14.62 4.48
C HIS A 52 11.75 -13.20 4.47
N TYR A 53 11.14 -12.35 5.29
CA TYR A 53 11.57 -10.98 5.55
C TYR A 53 11.44 -10.71 7.05
N GLU A 54 12.55 -10.32 7.67
CA GLU A 54 12.53 -9.71 9.00
C GLU A 54 12.46 -8.20 8.82
N THR A 55 11.41 -7.57 9.34
CA THR A 55 11.19 -6.14 9.14
C THR A 55 10.36 -5.53 10.25
N GLN A 56 10.11 -4.22 10.15
CA GLN A 56 9.28 -3.48 11.08
C GLN A 56 7.99 -3.03 10.40
N VAL A 57 6.88 -3.07 11.14
CA VAL A 57 5.60 -2.51 10.68
C VAL A 57 5.75 -1.01 10.40
N ALA A 58 5.43 -0.61 9.16
CA ALA A 58 5.43 0.79 8.75
C ALA A 58 4.11 1.48 9.12
N GLY A 59 4.20 2.77 9.45
CA GLY A 59 3.03 3.62 9.68
C GLY A 59 2.25 3.31 10.96
N GLY A 60 2.87 2.62 11.93
CA GLY A 60 2.27 2.30 13.23
C GLY A 60 1.96 3.51 14.10
N SER A 61 2.48 4.70 13.78
CA SER A 61 2.20 5.96 14.49
C SER A 61 0.93 6.68 14.01
N HIS A 62 0.34 6.24 12.90
CA HIS A 62 -0.89 6.83 12.37
C HIS A 62 -2.14 6.18 12.99
N LYS A 63 -3.25 6.91 12.99
CA LYS A 63 -4.57 6.32 13.27
C LYS A 63 -5.06 5.50 12.08
N ASN A 64 -5.91 4.52 12.34
CA ASN A 64 -6.71 3.86 11.31
C ASN A 64 -7.83 4.79 10.83
N ASP A 65 -8.44 4.44 9.69
CA ASP A 65 -9.53 5.24 9.08
C ASP A 65 -10.81 5.28 9.95
N ASP A 66 -11.00 4.28 10.81
CA ASP A 66 -12.06 4.23 11.83
C ASP A 66 -11.74 5.05 13.09
N GLY A 67 -10.57 5.72 13.12
CA GLY A 67 -10.11 6.54 14.25
C GLY A 67 -9.38 5.78 15.35
N THR A 68 -9.29 4.45 15.29
CA THR A 68 -8.57 3.63 16.28
C THR A 68 -7.06 3.88 16.22
N SER A 69 -6.39 3.69 17.36
CA SER A 69 -4.95 3.92 17.50
C SER A 69 -4.16 2.66 17.13
N ARG A 70 -3.34 2.73 16.08
CA ARG A 70 -2.42 1.63 15.74
C ARG A 70 -1.42 1.33 16.85
N GLN A 71 -0.97 2.33 17.60
CA GLN A 71 -0.07 2.14 18.74
C GLN A 71 -0.74 1.33 19.86
N GLU A 72 -2.02 1.58 20.17
CA GLU A 72 -2.76 0.78 21.15
C GLU A 72 -2.91 -0.67 20.66
N ILE A 73 -3.25 -0.85 19.38
CA ILE A 73 -3.38 -2.19 18.78
C ILE A 73 -2.04 -2.94 18.80
N ILE A 74 -0.93 -2.29 18.43
CA ILE A 74 0.43 -2.84 18.48
C ILE A 74 0.82 -3.21 19.91
N SER A 75 0.53 -2.34 20.89
CA SER A 75 0.87 -2.59 22.29
C SER A 75 0.22 -3.87 22.82
N ALA A 76 -0.97 -4.20 22.31
CA ALA A 76 -1.73 -5.39 22.63
C ALA A 76 -1.32 -6.65 21.83
N CYS A 77 -0.29 -6.58 20.97
CA CYS A 77 0.26 -7.75 20.31
C CYS A 77 1.20 -8.54 21.22
N SER A 78 1.20 -9.86 21.06
CA SER A 78 2.14 -10.75 21.73
C SER A 78 3.24 -11.20 20.76
N SER A 79 4.45 -11.42 21.28
CA SER A 79 5.49 -12.13 20.51
C SER A 79 4.99 -13.53 20.15
N GLY A 80 5.23 -13.96 18.92
CA GLY A 80 4.73 -15.21 18.34
C GLY A 80 3.28 -15.15 17.84
N GLU A 81 2.58 -14.03 18.00
CA GLU A 81 1.21 -13.87 17.47
C GLU A 81 1.20 -13.93 15.94
N PHE A 82 0.30 -14.75 15.39
CA PHE A 82 0.05 -14.79 13.94
C PHE A 82 -0.77 -13.57 13.51
N LEU A 83 -0.28 -12.89 12.48
CA LEU A 83 -0.86 -11.73 11.84
C LEU A 83 -1.13 -12.04 10.37
N TRP A 84 -1.99 -11.25 9.74
CA TRP A 84 -2.35 -11.41 8.33
C TRP A 84 -1.93 -10.21 7.48
N MET A 85 -1.79 -10.47 6.19
CA MET A 85 -1.50 -9.45 5.17
C MET A 85 -2.64 -9.37 4.17
N GLU A 86 -3.03 -8.14 3.84
CA GLU A 86 -3.98 -7.86 2.76
C GLU A 86 -3.40 -6.82 1.82
N HIS A 87 -3.29 -7.14 0.54
CA HIS A 87 -2.86 -6.18 -0.48
C HIS A 87 -4.02 -5.26 -0.85
N GLU A 88 -3.83 -3.96 -0.70
CA GLU A 88 -4.82 -2.92 -0.95
C GLU A 88 -4.67 -2.38 -2.38
N GLN A 89 -5.27 -3.06 -3.37
CA GLN A 89 -5.08 -2.81 -4.81
C GLN A 89 -5.49 -1.40 -5.29
N GLY A 90 -6.22 -0.62 -4.48
CA GLY A 90 -6.65 0.74 -4.81
C GLY A 90 -6.04 1.83 -3.91
N ASN A 91 -5.01 1.51 -3.13
CA ASN A 91 -4.40 2.49 -2.25
C ASN A 91 -3.87 3.69 -3.06
N LYS A 92 -4.27 4.90 -2.69
CA LYS A 92 -3.96 6.13 -3.43
C LYS A 92 -2.49 6.56 -3.40
N TYR A 93 -1.70 5.99 -2.49
CA TYR A 93 -0.31 6.38 -2.27
C TYR A 93 0.67 5.35 -2.83
N ASP A 94 0.37 4.07 -2.68
CA ASP A 94 1.23 2.98 -3.15
C ASP A 94 0.39 1.82 -3.68
N LYS A 95 0.55 1.49 -4.97
CA LYS A 95 -0.14 0.38 -5.61
C LYS A 95 0.21 -0.99 -5.02
N HIS A 96 1.28 -1.11 -4.23
CA HIS A 96 1.70 -2.34 -3.55
C HIS A 96 1.37 -2.33 -2.05
N ALA A 97 0.66 -1.31 -1.56
CA ALA A 97 0.35 -1.16 -0.14
C ALA A 97 -0.26 -2.44 0.42
N THR A 98 0.42 -3.06 1.37
CA THR A 98 -0.02 -4.31 1.99
C THR A 98 -0.20 -4.06 3.48
N ARG A 99 -1.43 -4.16 3.96
CA ARG A 99 -1.80 -3.90 5.35
C ARG A 99 -1.43 -5.09 6.23
N ILE A 100 -0.94 -4.81 7.43
CA ILE A 100 -0.77 -5.83 8.48
C ILE A 100 -1.96 -5.73 9.42
N ILE A 101 -2.67 -6.84 9.60
CA ILE A 101 -3.87 -6.91 10.44
C ILE A 101 -3.80 -8.05 11.45
N ARG A 102 -4.44 -7.88 12.59
CA ARG A 102 -4.68 -8.95 13.56
C ARG A 102 -5.84 -9.85 13.11
N ALA A 103 -5.97 -11.01 13.74
CA ALA A 103 -7.08 -11.94 13.46
C ALA A 103 -8.49 -11.33 13.72
N ASN A 104 -8.57 -10.29 14.54
CA ASN A 104 -9.82 -9.55 14.81
C ASN A 104 -10.09 -8.42 13.79
N GLY A 105 -9.28 -8.30 12.73
CA GLY A 105 -9.42 -7.28 11.69
C GLY A 105 -8.78 -5.92 12.01
N GLN A 106 -8.22 -5.73 13.21
CA GLN A 106 -7.56 -4.47 13.57
C GLN A 106 -6.25 -4.29 12.79
N GLN A 107 -6.13 -3.17 12.09
CA GLN A 107 -4.91 -2.83 11.35
C GLN A 107 -3.83 -2.28 12.29
N LEU A 108 -2.62 -2.81 12.14
CA LEU A 108 -1.40 -2.41 12.87
C LEU A 108 -0.56 -1.40 12.07
N GLY A 109 -0.62 -1.49 10.75
CA GLY A 109 0.16 -0.66 9.83
C GLY A 109 0.27 -1.31 8.46
N TYR A 110 1.43 -1.17 7.83
CA TYR A 110 1.73 -1.67 6.49
C TYR A 110 3.08 -2.41 6.46
N VAL A 111 3.25 -3.29 5.49
CA VAL A 111 4.57 -3.76 5.04
C VAL A 111 5.34 -2.53 4.49
N PRO A 112 6.65 -2.36 4.81
CA PRO A 112 7.45 -1.31 4.19
C PRO A 112 7.40 -1.36 2.66
N ALA A 113 7.25 -0.20 2.01
CA ALA A 113 6.95 -0.11 0.57
C ALA A 113 7.89 -0.94 -0.32
N HIS A 114 9.20 -0.88 -0.05
CA HIS A 114 10.20 -1.65 -0.82
C HIS A 114 10.05 -3.17 -0.67
N ILE A 115 9.65 -3.66 0.51
CA ILE A 115 9.36 -5.08 0.75
C ILE A 115 8.04 -5.45 0.09
N ALA A 116 7.02 -4.59 0.19
CA ALA A 116 5.72 -4.82 -0.40
C ALA A 116 5.79 -4.92 -1.94
N GLU A 117 6.53 -4.02 -2.58
CA GLU A 117 6.83 -4.08 -4.02
C GLU A 117 7.55 -5.38 -4.37
N GLU A 118 8.56 -5.75 -3.59
CA GLU A 118 9.34 -6.95 -3.85
C GLU A 118 8.50 -8.23 -3.77
N ILE A 119 7.70 -8.37 -2.71
CA ILE A 119 6.78 -9.49 -2.53
C ILE A 119 5.77 -9.52 -3.68
N TYR A 120 5.16 -8.38 -4.00
CA TYR A 120 4.16 -8.30 -5.06
C TYR A 120 4.73 -8.76 -6.41
N GLU A 121 5.90 -8.24 -6.79
CA GLU A 121 6.54 -8.59 -8.05
C GLU A 121 7.02 -10.04 -8.13
N ALA A 122 7.39 -10.64 -6.99
CA ALA A 122 7.93 -11.99 -6.94
C ALA A 122 6.85 -13.07 -6.76
N PHE A 123 5.77 -12.79 -6.02
CA PHE A 123 4.81 -13.78 -5.56
C PHE A 123 3.35 -13.47 -5.89
N TYR A 124 2.90 -12.20 -5.77
CA TYR A 124 1.45 -11.88 -5.87
C TYR A 124 0.95 -11.62 -7.26
N LYS A 125 1.83 -11.32 -8.23
CA LYS A 125 1.41 -10.88 -9.57
C LYS A 125 0.37 -11.80 -10.26
N ASP A 126 0.39 -13.09 -9.93
CA ASP A 126 -0.50 -14.11 -10.51
C ASP A 126 -1.35 -14.83 -9.42
N ASP A 127 -1.57 -14.21 -8.25
CA ASP A 127 -2.39 -14.68 -7.11
C ASP A 127 -2.04 -16.08 -6.53
N GLY A 128 -0.94 -16.68 -6.98
CA GLY A 128 -0.55 -18.06 -6.68
C GLY A 128 0.39 -18.20 -5.50
N CYS A 129 0.08 -17.62 -4.34
CA CYS A 129 0.94 -17.77 -3.16
C CYS A 129 0.18 -17.92 -1.84
N LYS A 130 0.91 -18.39 -0.84
CA LYS A 130 0.52 -18.52 0.56
C LYS A 130 1.50 -17.74 1.43
N GLN A 131 0.99 -17.19 2.52
CA GLN A 131 1.69 -16.19 3.31
C GLN A 131 1.31 -16.28 4.79
N ILE A 132 2.22 -15.82 5.64
CA ILE A 132 1.93 -15.58 7.04
C ILE A 132 2.85 -14.49 7.58
N VAL A 133 2.38 -13.79 8.61
CA VAL A 133 3.18 -12.86 9.38
C VAL A 133 3.18 -13.28 10.84
N VAL A 134 4.33 -13.17 11.49
CA VAL A 134 4.52 -13.43 12.91
C VAL A 134 5.00 -12.14 13.57
N ALA A 135 4.34 -11.73 14.64
CA ALA A 135 4.85 -10.70 15.53
C ALA A 135 6.12 -11.19 16.24
N ALA A 136 7.26 -10.54 16.01
CA ALA A 136 8.53 -10.94 16.61
C ALA A 136 8.74 -10.22 17.95
N GLU A 137 9.02 -8.91 17.91
CA GLU A 137 9.40 -8.13 19.09
C GLU A 137 8.79 -6.74 19.05
N LYS A 138 8.40 -6.21 20.21
CA LYS A 138 8.03 -4.80 20.37
C LYS A 138 9.25 -4.01 20.84
N VAL A 139 9.64 -2.99 20.08
CA VAL A 139 10.79 -2.14 20.38
C VAL A 139 10.31 -0.73 20.72
N PRO A 140 10.57 -0.20 21.92
CA PRO A 140 10.19 1.16 22.30
C PRO A 140 10.78 2.23 21.38
N TYR A 141 10.08 3.35 21.23
CA TYR A 141 10.63 4.55 20.61
C TYR A 141 11.54 5.28 21.61
N GLY A 142 12.85 5.09 21.48
CA GLY A 142 13.81 5.71 22.39
C GLY A 142 13.56 5.26 23.84
N SER A 143 13.47 6.21 24.76
CA SER A 143 13.18 5.95 26.19
C SER A 143 11.69 6.00 26.55
N GLU A 144 10.79 6.24 25.59
CA GLU A 144 9.35 6.30 25.85
C GLU A 144 8.68 4.94 25.60
N ASP A 145 8.29 4.25 26.67
CA ASP A 145 7.57 2.96 26.57
C ASP A 145 6.15 3.09 26.00
N SER A 146 5.60 4.31 25.92
CA SER A 146 4.24 4.53 25.43
C SER A 146 4.08 4.31 23.92
N ARG A 147 5.20 4.32 23.18
CA ARG A 147 5.22 4.11 21.74
C ARG A 147 6.20 3.01 21.41
N CYS A 148 5.76 2.07 20.59
CA CYS A 148 6.63 1.00 20.12
C CYS A 148 6.48 0.75 18.63
N HIS A 149 7.57 0.23 18.10
CA HIS A 149 7.62 -0.44 16.83
C HIS A 149 7.33 -1.93 17.02
N LEU A 150 6.71 -2.54 16.01
CA LEU A 150 6.55 -3.99 15.96
C LEU A 150 7.47 -4.57 14.89
N ASN A 151 8.46 -5.32 15.30
CA ASN A 151 9.21 -6.19 14.40
C ASN A 151 8.36 -7.41 14.06
N ILE A 152 8.41 -7.82 12.80
CA ILE A 152 7.64 -8.91 12.23
C ILE A 152 8.53 -9.79 11.36
N LEU A 153 8.22 -11.08 11.35
CA LEU A 153 8.70 -12.03 10.35
C LEU A 153 7.57 -12.26 9.33
N ILE A 154 7.85 -12.01 8.06
CA ILE A 154 6.93 -12.30 6.96
C ILE A 154 7.47 -13.51 6.22
N LEU A 155 6.65 -14.53 6.01
CA LEU A 155 6.95 -15.66 5.15
C LEU A 155 5.99 -15.67 3.96
N VAL A 156 6.52 -15.80 2.75
CA VAL A 156 5.74 -15.93 1.52
C VAL A 156 6.27 -17.12 0.73
N ALA A 157 5.37 -17.97 0.26
CA ALA A 157 5.69 -19.13 -0.56
C ALA A 157 4.70 -19.24 -1.71
N LEU A 158 5.15 -19.71 -2.88
CA LEU A 158 4.24 -20.04 -3.98
C LEU A 158 3.24 -21.11 -3.52
N SER A 159 2.03 -21.07 -4.06
CA SER A 159 0.97 -22.04 -3.71
C SER A 159 1.36 -23.46 -4.10
N THR A 160 2.20 -23.60 -5.13
CA THR A 160 2.75 -24.88 -5.61
C THR A 160 3.89 -25.41 -4.73
N THR A 161 4.40 -24.63 -3.78
CA THR A 161 5.46 -25.07 -2.88
C THR A 161 4.90 -26.12 -1.90
N PRO A 162 5.47 -27.33 -1.81
CA PRO A 162 5.08 -28.34 -0.84
C PRO A 162 5.29 -27.85 0.60
N ASP A 163 4.41 -28.23 1.53
CA ASP A 163 4.56 -27.83 2.94
C ASP A 163 5.84 -28.41 3.56
N SER A 164 6.29 -29.60 3.13
CA SER A 164 7.58 -30.18 3.52
C SER A 164 8.78 -29.29 3.19
N ASP A 165 8.74 -28.59 2.05
CA ASP A 165 9.81 -27.67 1.65
C ASP A 165 9.77 -26.40 2.51
N ILE A 166 8.57 -25.96 2.92
CA ILE A 166 8.38 -24.85 3.85
C ILE A 166 8.89 -25.21 5.24
N GLU A 167 8.55 -26.39 5.76
CA GLU A 167 9.05 -26.90 7.04
C GLU A 167 10.57 -27.03 7.05
N ALA A 168 11.16 -27.57 5.98
CA ALA A 168 12.61 -27.67 5.83
C ALA A 168 13.26 -26.28 5.77
N TYR A 169 12.66 -25.33 5.05
CA TYR A 169 13.12 -23.94 4.99
C TYR A 169 13.10 -23.29 6.38
N LEU A 170 12.03 -23.46 7.14
CA LEU A 170 11.85 -22.87 8.46
C LEU A 170 12.71 -23.53 9.54
N THR A 171 13.00 -24.82 9.42
CA THR A 171 13.91 -25.51 10.34
C THR A 171 15.32 -24.91 10.27
N ASN A 172 15.75 -24.45 9.09
CA ASN A 172 17.02 -23.75 8.91
C ASN A 172 17.03 -22.30 9.44
N LEU A 173 15.85 -21.76 9.77
CA LEU A 173 15.65 -20.43 10.35
C LEU A 173 15.63 -20.43 11.89
N ALA A 174 15.96 -21.57 12.52
CA ALA A 174 15.77 -21.84 13.95
C ALA A 174 16.06 -20.64 14.89
N ASP A 175 15.13 -20.46 15.84
CA ASP A 175 14.98 -19.47 16.93
C ASP A 175 13.83 -18.45 16.77
N GLN A 176 13.35 -18.16 15.55
CA GLN A 176 12.37 -17.07 15.34
C GLN A 176 10.97 -17.50 14.86
N VAL A 177 10.73 -18.81 14.68
CA VAL A 177 9.50 -19.30 14.03
C VAL A 177 8.61 -20.06 15.03
N PRO A 178 7.34 -19.63 15.25
CA PRO A 178 6.40 -20.34 16.11
C PRO A 178 6.04 -21.73 15.58
N ILE A 179 5.74 -22.65 16.49
CA ILE A 179 5.17 -23.96 16.18
C ILE A 179 3.81 -23.78 15.47
N GLY A 180 3.52 -24.60 14.47
CA GLY A 180 2.23 -24.58 13.75
C GLY A 180 2.10 -23.45 12.72
N ILE A 181 3.21 -22.81 12.33
CA ILE A 181 3.22 -21.76 11.30
C ILE A 181 2.64 -22.24 9.96
N CYS A 182 2.93 -23.48 9.55
CA CYS A 182 2.40 -24.06 8.31
C CYS A 182 0.88 -24.18 8.34
N ASP A 183 0.29 -24.55 9.49
CA ASP A 183 -1.17 -24.64 9.68
C ASP A 183 -1.87 -23.27 9.56
N ASN A 184 -1.11 -22.20 9.74
CA ASN A 184 -1.62 -20.83 9.73
C ASN A 184 -1.33 -20.08 8.42
N LEU A 185 -0.64 -20.71 7.46
CA LEU A 185 -0.44 -20.14 6.13
C LEU A 185 -1.79 -19.82 5.48
N LYS A 186 -1.94 -18.57 5.05
CA LYS A 186 -3.15 -18.09 4.36
C LYS A 186 -2.86 -17.88 2.88
N PRO A 187 -3.82 -18.12 1.98
CA PRO A 187 -3.67 -17.68 0.60
C PRO A 187 -3.49 -16.16 0.57
N TYR A 188 -2.84 -15.67 -0.49
CA TYR A 188 -2.81 -14.24 -0.78
C TYR A 188 -4.24 -13.66 -0.82
N GLN A 189 -4.38 -12.49 -0.21
CA GLN A 189 -5.65 -11.76 -0.17
C GLN A 189 -5.44 -10.37 -0.74
N SER A 190 -6.28 -10.02 -1.71
CA SER A 190 -6.36 -8.69 -2.27
C SER A 190 -7.71 -8.05 -1.97
N VAL A 191 -7.68 -6.81 -1.53
CA VAL A 191 -8.85 -6.04 -1.17
C VAL A 191 -8.86 -4.72 -1.94
N MET A 192 -10.02 -4.36 -2.49
CA MET A 192 -10.22 -2.99 -2.93
C MET A 192 -10.50 -2.13 -1.70
N PRO A 193 -9.84 -0.98 -1.53
CA PRO A 193 -10.18 -0.08 -0.44
C PRO A 193 -11.63 0.38 -0.57
N PRO A 194 -12.31 0.66 0.56
CA PRO A 194 -13.61 1.30 0.51
C PRO A 194 -13.48 2.60 -0.28
N ILE A 195 -14.34 2.78 -1.28
CA ILE A 195 -14.40 4.03 -2.06
C ILE A 195 -14.81 5.13 -1.07
N VAL A 196 -13.82 5.86 -0.55
CA VAL A 196 -14.06 7.10 0.18
C VAL A 196 -14.60 8.07 -0.86
N LYS A 197 -15.94 8.12 -1.02
CA LYS A 197 -16.59 9.26 -1.66
C LYS A 197 -16.16 10.45 -0.82
N LYS A 198 -15.16 11.21 -1.29
CA LYS A 198 -14.96 12.57 -0.81
C LYS A 198 -16.31 13.23 -0.98
N GLN A 199 -17.04 13.43 0.12
CA GLN A 199 -18.06 14.46 0.13
C GLN A 199 -17.30 15.70 -0.33
N ALA A 200 -17.62 16.17 -1.53
CA ALA A 200 -17.11 17.45 -1.98
C ALA A 200 -17.35 18.42 -0.82
N PRO A 201 -16.37 19.26 -0.46
CA PRO A 201 -16.62 20.28 0.53
C PRO A 201 -17.92 20.96 0.09
N ILE A 202 -18.94 20.89 0.94
CA ILE A 202 -20.17 21.66 0.73
C ILE A 202 -19.65 23.08 0.64
N LYS A 203 -19.54 23.60 -0.59
CA LYS A 203 -19.35 25.03 -0.79
C LYS A 203 -20.56 25.60 -0.07
N LYS A 204 -20.35 26.17 1.11
CA LYS A 204 -21.25 27.19 1.61
C LYS A 204 -21.19 28.24 0.51
N TYR A 205 -22.17 28.20 -0.39
CA TYR A 205 -22.47 29.35 -1.20
C TYR A 205 -22.86 30.40 -0.18
N GLU A 206 -21.93 31.29 0.16
CA GLU A 206 -22.31 32.60 0.63
C GLU A 206 -23.22 33.15 -0.47
N GLU A 207 -24.49 33.26 -0.13
CA GLU A 207 -25.52 33.86 -0.94
C GLU A 207 -25.15 35.34 -1.09
N GLN A 208 -24.29 35.65 -2.06
CA GLN A 208 -24.04 37.02 -2.49
C GLN A 208 -25.32 37.48 -3.18
N ALA A 209 -26.16 38.15 -2.40
CA ALA A 209 -27.32 38.87 -2.90
C ALA A 209 -26.86 39.79 -4.06
N PRO A 210 -27.51 39.74 -5.23
CA PRO A 210 -27.19 40.67 -6.30
C PRO A 210 -27.52 42.07 -5.82
N THR A 211 -26.52 42.95 -5.79
CA THR A 211 -26.71 44.41 -5.68
C THR A 211 -27.32 44.93 -6.98
N GLN A 212 -28.56 44.52 -7.28
CA GLN A 212 -29.44 45.17 -8.24
C GLN A 212 -30.07 46.38 -7.54
N GLY A 213 -29.43 47.53 -7.67
CA GLY A 213 -29.95 48.74 -7.04
C GLY A 213 -29.20 49.99 -7.44
N CYS A 214 -29.02 50.26 -8.74
CA CYS A 214 -28.71 51.62 -9.17
C CYS A 214 -29.02 51.91 -10.65
N LEU A 215 -28.99 50.92 -11.55
CA LEU A 215 -29.26 51.17 -12.97
C LEU A 215 -30.76 51.23 -13.34
N PHE A 216 -31.64 50.50 -12.63
CA PHE A 216 -33.07 50.46 -12.97
C PHE A 216 -33.84 51.71 -12.51
N THR A 217 -33.41 52.37 -11.43
CA THR A 217 -34.02 53.61 -10.94
C THR A 217 -33.74 54.80 -11.86
N LEU A 218 -32.55 54.88 -12.46
CA LEU A 218 -32.21 55.92 -13.44
C LEU A 218 -33.02 55.80 -14.74
N LEU A 219 -33.28 54.58 -15.22
CA LEU A 219 -34.06 54.37 -16.44
C LEU A 219 -35.55 54.74 -16.25
N CYS A 220 -36.14 54.42 -15.09
CA CYS A 220 -37.52 54.79 -14.79
C CYS A 220 -37.70 56.31 -14.64
N LEU A 221 -36.73 57.03 -14.07
CA LEU A 221 -36.83 58.48 -13.89
C LEU A 221 -36.78 59.23 -15.24
N MET A 222 -35.95 58.75 -16.18
CA MET A 222 -35.85 59.31 -17.53
C MET A 222 -37.16 59.11 -18.32
N CYS A 223 -37.82 57.95 -18.21
CA CYS A 223 -39.11 57.72 -18.85
C CYS A 223 -40.23 58.62 -18.28
N CYS A 224 -40.24 58.89 -16.97
CA CYS A 224 -41.23 59.78 -16.37
C CYS A 224 -41.07 61.24 -16.83
N VAL A 225 -39.83 61.74 -16.96
CA VAL A 225 -39.57 63.11 -17.46
C VAL A 225 -39.98 63.24 -18.93
N ALA A 226 -39.73 62.24 -19.76
CA ALA A 226 -40.13 62.26 -21.17
C ALA A 226 -41.67 62.29 -21.34
N LEU A 227 -42.41 61.50 -20.53
CA LEU A 227 -43.87 61.46 -20.58
C LEU A 227 -44.51 62.76 -20.06
N LEU A 228 -43.94 63.40 -19.02
CA LEU A 228 -44.40 64.70 -18.54
C LEU A 228 -44.16 65.82 -19.57
N SER A 229 -43.04 65.75 -20.29
CA SER A 229 -42.71 66.71 -21.36
C SER A 229 -43.69 66.60 -22.53
N PHE A 230 -44.09 65.38 -22.89
CA PHE A 230 -45.05 65.13 -23.98
C PHE A 230 -46.46 65.65 -23.63
N LYS A 231 -46.87 65.52 -22.36
CA LYS A 231 -48.20 65.97 -21.91
C LYS A 231 -48.31 67.50 -21.85
N LEU A 232 -47.23 68.19 -21.45
CA LEU A 232 -47.18 69.66 -21.47
C LEU A 232 -47.14 70.24 -22.90
N PHE A 233 -46.55 69.50 -23.86
CA PHE A 233 -46.51 69.93 -25.26
C PHE A 233 -47.86 69.70 -25.98
N SER A 234 -48.65 68.68 -25.58
CA SER A 234 -49.97 68.45 -26.19
C SER A 234 -51.06 69.42 -25.75
N GLU A 235 -50.88 70.13 -24.63
CA GLU A 235 -51.87 71.11 -24.13
C GLU A 235 -51.66 72.54 -24.66
N THR A 236 -50.58 72.78 -25.43
CA THR A 236 -50.28 74.10 -26.03
C THR A 236 -50.70 74.24 -27.50
N PHE A 237 -51.32 73.21 -28.09
CA PHE A 237 -51.83 73.20 -29.47
C PHE A 237 -53.34 72.89 -29.53
N VAL A 238 -54.13 73.62 -28.75
CA VAL A 238 -55.58 73.77 -29.00
C VAL A 238 -55.95 75.23 -28.72
N TYR A 239 -55.71 76.11 -29.69
CA TYR A 239 -56.44 77.36 -29.94
C TYR A 239 -56.18 77.82 -31.37
#